data_AF-A0A1T1DUH3-F1
#
_entry.id   AF-A0A1T1DUH3-F1
#
_cell.length_a   1.000
_cell.length_b   1.000
_cell.length_c   1.000
_cell.angle_alpha   90.00
_cell.angle_beta   90.00
_cell.angle_gamma   90.00
#
_symmetry.space_group_name_H-M   'P 1'
#
loop_
_entity.id
_entity.type
_entity.pdbx_description
1 polymer ?
#
loop_
_entity_poly.entity_id
_entity_poly.type
_entity_poly.pdbx_seq_one_letter_code
_entity_poly.pdbx_strand_id
1 'polypeptide(L)'
;MNWQNIKESASTIKNTIWEAVLKAVEKINQGYLWLFRTASEDGVSRKTLFLTYSWIGVVLFFTSFILSGNSPFITLVPFSLYELGNRDHRTEITIYVSDGERQVFPVRRKVLLEDEEFRHKTMTLIGEISESSYFDKTLEGGEGEHYKNLKRLPEIQYAVKAIWKNGGTLILDFRKSTLQEILSAMKFRIDYTYAKRMNDNEKQKEIIRKKMALLDSTFLALEKTVFENFQDVQSVEYRLDGLSENISGMEYSLDLSHKRN
;
A
#
# COMPACT_ATOMS: atom_id res chain seq x y z
N MET A 1 -44.16 -7.04 37.59
CA MET A 1 -43.88 -5.85 36.76
C MET A 1 -44.77 -5.95 35.51
N ASN A 2 -45.71 -5.03 35.32
CA ASN A 2 -46.81 -5.19 34.35
C ASN A 2 -46.38 -4.71 32.95
N TRP A 3 -46.25 -5.64 31.99
CA TRP A 3 -45.78 -5.38 30.63
C TRP A 3 -46.69 -4.47 29.80
N GLN A 4 -47.99 -4.41 30.12
CA GLN A 4 -48.95 -3.54 29.44
C GLN A 4 -48.70 -2.06 29.77
N ASN A 5 -48.43 -1.73 31.04
CA ASN A 5 -48.14 -0.35 31.47
C ASN A 5 -46.85 0.21 30.85
N ILE A 6 -45.86 -0.65 30.57
CA ILE A 6 -44.61 -0.26 29.92
C ILE A 6 -44.83 0.05 28.43
N LYS A 7 -45.66 -0.74 27.74
CA LYS A 7 -46.01 -0.50 26.32
C LYS A 7 -46.86 0.75 26.14
N GLU A 8 -47.84 0.98 27.03
CA GLU A 8 -48.65 2.19 27.00
C GLU A 8 -47.75 3.42 27.21
N SER A 9 -46.93 3.45 28.26
CA SER A 9 -45.99 4.56 28.52
C SER A 9 -45.06 4.84 27.34
N ALA A 10 -44.47 3.81 26.71
CA ALA A 10 -43.61 3.98 25.54
C ALA A 10 -44.36 4.53 24.31
N SER A 11 -45.62 4.11 24.09
CA SER A 11 -46.45 4.62 23.01
C SER A 11 -46.84 6.09 23.22
N THR A 12 -47.13 6.48 24.46
CA THR A 12 -47.43 7.88 24.82
C THR A 12 -46.21 8.76 24.63
N ILE A 13 -45.02 8.31 25.06
CA ILE A 13 -43.76 9.04 24.86
C ILE A 13 -43.46 9.23 23.37
N LYS A 14 -43.63 8.17 22.56
CA LYS A 14 -43.44 8.24 21.10
C LYS A 14 -44.39 9.24 20.45
N ASN A 15 -45.65 9.25 20.84
CA ASN A 15 -46.66 10.17 20.28
C ASN A 15 -46.37 11.62 20.68
N THR A 16 -45.97 11.88 21.93
CA THR A 16 -45.59 13.23 22.39
C THR A 16 -44.35 13.76 21.64
N ILE A 17 -43.34 12.90 21.40
CA ILE A 17 -42.15 13.27 20.62
C ILE A 17 -42.55 13.56 19.16
N TRP A 18 -43.42 12.74 18.58
CA TRP A 18 -43.89 12.92 17.20
C TRP A 18 -44.68 14.22 17.02
N GLU A 19 -45.58 14.55 17.95
CA GLU A 19 -46.31 15.82 17.93
C GLU A 19 -45.38 17.03 18.10
N ALA A 20 -44.35 16.93 18.94
CA ALA A 20 -43.35 17.98 19.10
C ALA A 20 -42.54 18.19 17.82
N VAL A 21 -42.17 17.12 17.12
CA VAL A 21 -41.48 17.18 15.82
C VAL A 21 -42.39 17.81 14.76
N LEU A 22 -43.66 17.43 14.68
CA LEU A 22 -44.62 18.01 13.73
C LEU A 22 -44.79 19.52 13.95
N LYS A 23 -44.96 19.95 15.21
CA LYS A 23 -45.05 21.39 15.56
C LYS A 23 -43.76 22.15 15.22
N ALA A 24 -42.60 21.51 15.38
CA ALA A 24 -41.32 22.10 15.01
C ALA A 24 -41.20 22.26 13.49
N VAL A 25 -41.57 21.23 12.72
CA VAL A 25 -41.59 21.27 11.24
C VAL A 25 -42.55 22.35 10.73
N GLU A 26 -43.73 22.47 11.33
CA GLU A 26 -44.71 23.49 10.95
C GLU A 26 -44.19 24.91 11.20
N LYS A 27 -43.54 25.15 12.36
CA LYS A 27 -42.89 26.43 12.66
C LYS A 27 -41.74 26.75 11.71
N ILE A 28 -40.94 25.74 11.35
CA ILE A 28 -39.86 25.88 10.36
C ILE A 28 -40.45 26.27 9.00
N ASN A 29 -41.53 25.61 8.57
CA ASN A 29 -42.21 25.92 7.31
C ASN A 29 -42.80 27.34 7.30
N GLN A 30 -43.41 27.78 8.39
CA GLN A 30 -43.88 29.16 8.56
C GLN A 30 -42.73 30.18 8.48
N GLY A 31 -41.58 29.86 9.07
CA GLY A 31 -40.36 30.67 8.96
C GLY A 31 -39.83 30.78 7.53
N TYR A 32 -39.80 29.67 6.79
CA TYR A 32 -39.44 29.67 5.37
C TYR A 32 -40.41 30.50 4.53
N LEU A 33 -41.72 30.33 4.71
CA LEU A 33 -42.74 31.12 4.00
C LEU A 33 -42.60 32.62 4.28
N TRP A 34 -42.33 33.00 5.53
CA TRP A 34 -42.06 34.38 5.90
C TRP A 34 -40.81 34.92 5.18
N LEU A 35 -39.72 34.16 5.19
CA LEU A 35 -38.47 34.52 4.51
C LEU A 35 -38.69 34.73 2.99
N PHE A 36 -39.37 33.81 2.31
CA PHE A 36 -39.65 33.93 0.88
C PHE A 36 -40.60 35.09 0.56
N ARG A 37 -41.56 35.38 1.44
CA ARG A 37 -42.43 36.54 1.28
C ARG A 37 -41.65 37.86 1.33
N THR A 38 -40.61 37.96 2.15
CA THR A 38 -39.73 39.14 2.18
C THR A 38 -38.92 39.33 0.89
N ALA A 39 -38.71 38.26 0.11
CA ALA A 39 -38.07 38.32 -1.20
C ALA A 39 -39.02 38.79 -2.33
N SER A 40 -40.32 38.50 -2.21
CA SER A 40 -41.32 38.78 -3.25
C SER A 40 -41.98 40.17 -3.18
N GLU A 41 -41.86 40.89 -2.05
CA GLU A 41 -42.47 42.21 -1.87
C GLU A 41 -41.53 43.35 -2.28
N ASP A 42 -42.06 44.37 -2.98
CA ASP A 42 -41.25 45.47 -3.51
C ASP A 42 -40.89 46.51 -2.44
N GLY A 43 -39.61 46.52 -2.08
CA GLY A 43 -38.99 47.55 -1.24
C GLY A 43 -37.52 47.24 -0.97
N VAL A 44 -36.64 48.24 -1.11
CA VAL A 44 -35.17 48.07 -0.95
C VAL A 44 -34.83 47.51 0.43
N SER A 45 -35.49 47.99 1.49
CA SER A 45 -35.28 47.53 2.87
C SER A 45 -35.59 46.04 3.08
N ARG A 46 -36.66 45.52 2.47
CA ARG A 46 -37.06 44.10 2.60
C ARG A 46 -36.15 43.17 1.81
N LYS A 47 -35.70 43.59 0.62
CA LYS A 47 -34.70 42.87 -0.19
C LYS A 47 -33.36 42.78 0.55
N THR A 48 -32.95 43.85 1.24
CA THR A 48 -31.75 43.82 2.10
C THR A 48 -31.92 42.88 3.29
N LEU A 49 -33.07 42.89 3.97
CA LEU A 49 -33.36 41.97 5.07
C LEU A 49 -33.30 40.50 4.61
N PHE A 50 -33.93 40.17 3.48
CA PHE A 50 -33.86 38.84 2.90
C PHE A 50 -32.43 38.41 2.61
N LEU A 51 -31.62 39.30 2.03
CA LEU A 51 -30.20 39.04 1.75
C LEU A 51 -29.42 38.77 3.04
N THR A 52 -29.64 39.57 4.09
CA THR A 52 -28.98 39.38 5.39
C THR A 52 -29.33 38.03 6.01
N TYR A 53 -30.61 37.65 6.05
CA TYR A 53 -31.02 36.36 6.59
C TYR A 53 -30.55 35.18 5.73
N SER A 54 -30.48 35.35 4.41
CA SER A 54 -29.92 34.34 3.50
C SER A 54 -28.43 34.11 3.79
N TRP A 55 -27.65 35.17 3.99
CA TRP A 55 -26.24 35.05 4.38
C TRP A 55 -26.05 34.39 5.74
N ILE A 56 -26.89 34.70 6.73
CA ILE A 56 -26.87 34.02 8.03
C ILE A 56 -27.13 32.52 7.84
N GLY A 57 -28.10 32.14 7.00
CA GLY A 57 -28.38 30.74 6.67
C GLY A 57 -27.20 30.03 6.03
N VAL A 58 -26.51 30.68 5.07
CA VAL A 58 -25.30 30.15 4.45
C VAL A 58 -24.19 29.94 5.49
N VAL A 59 -23.93 30.94 6.34
CA VAL A 59 -22.90 30.84 7.38
C VAL A 59 -23.19 29.69 8.35
N LEU A 60 -24.44 29.56 8.83
CA LEU A 60 -24.86 28.48 9.72
C LEU A 60 -24.76 27.10 9.07
N PHE A 61 -25.04 27.01 7.77
CA PHE A 61 -24.88 25.78 7.00
C PHE A 61 -23.40 25.36 6.98
N PHE A 62 -22.50 26.25 6.57
CA PHE A 62 -21.06 25.95 6.52
C PHE A 62 -20.48 25.62 7.89
N THR A 63 -20.83 26.36 8.94
CA THR A 63 -20.33 26.09 10.30
C THR A 63 -20.80 24.75 10.85
N SER A 64 -22.05 24.36 10.58
CA SER A 64 -22.58 23.05 10.99
C SER A 64 -21.83 21.90 10.31
N PHE A 65 -21.53 22.03 9.01
CA PHE A 65 -20.75 21.02 8.28
C PHE A 65 -19.31 20.91 8.80
N ILE A 66 -18.64 22.05 9.02
CA ILE A 66 -17.29 22.10 9.61
C ILE A 66 -17.27 21.44 11.00
N LEU A 67 -18.26 21.73 11.86
CA LEU A 67 -18.40 21.11 13.18
C LEU A 67 -18.66 19.60 13.11
N SER A 68 -19.38 19.14 12.09
CA SER A 68 -19.65 17.71 11.86
C SER A 68 -18.49 16.94 11.19
N GLY A 69 -17.40 17.62 10.83
CA GLY A 69 -16.26 17.02 10.13
C GLY A 69 -16.54 16.63 8.67
N ASN A 70 -17.68 17.04 8.11
CA ASN A 70 -18.09 16.71 6.75
C ASN A 70 -17.97 17.92 5.82
N SER A 71 -17.73 17.67 4.53
CA SER A 71 -17.69 18.73 3.53
C SER A 71 -19.13 19.18 3.15
N PRO A 72 -19.44 20.48 3.17
CA PRO A 72 -20.75 21.01 2.77
C PRO A 72 -21.09 20.73 1.30
N PHE A 73 -20.06 20.48 0.48
CA PHE A 73 -20.20 20.16 -0.94
C PHE A 73 -20.72 18.74 -1.21
N ILE A 74 -20.76 17.85 -0.20
CA ILE A 74 -21.32 16.50 -0.34
C ILE A 74 -22.80 16.52 -0.75
N THR A 75 -23.53 17.57 -0.37
CA THR A 75 -24.96 17.76 -0.70
C THR A 75 -25.20 18.39 -2.08
N LEU A 76 -24.22 19.11 -2.64
CA LEU A 76 -24.35 19.84 -3.91
C LEU A 76 -23.95 19.00 -5.12
N VAL A 77 -23.33 17.84 -4.89
CA VAL A 77 -22.73 17.03 -5.96
C VAL A 77 -23.41 15.66 -6.02
N PRO A 78 -24.24 15.37 -7.04
CA PRO A 78 -24.91 14.08 -7.20
C PRO A 78 -23.95 12.92 -7.50
N PHE A 79 -22.65 13.18 -7.67
CA PHE A 79 -21.61 12.16 -7.84
C PHE A 79 -21.23 11.43 -6.55
N SER A 80 -21.71 11.85 -5.37
CA SER A 80 -21.51 11.07 -4.13
C SER A 80 -22.31 9.76 -4.09
N LEU A 81 -23.31 9.60 -4.97
CA LEU A 81 -24.03 8.33 -5.16
C LEU A 81 -23.26 7.33 -6.04
N TYR A 82 -22.26 7.82 -6.78
CA TYR A 82 -21.28 6.99 -7.45
C TYR A 82 -19.99 7.10 -6.66
N GLU A 83 -19.87 6.31 -5.59
CA GLU A 83 -18.55 5.74 -5.31
C GLU A 83 -18.14 5.00 -6.59
N LEU A 84 -17.47 5.69 -7.51
CA LEU A 84 -16.55 5.05 -8.43
C LEU A 84 -15.56 4.38 -7.51
N GLY A 85 -15.87 3.13 -7.14
CA GLY A 85 -15.06 2.36 -6.25
C GLY A 85 -13.67 2.41 -6.84
N ASN A 86 -12.76 3.10 -6.16
CA ASN A 86 -11.35 3.09 -6.52
C ASN A 86 -10.86 1.70 -6.15
N ARG A 87 -11.28 0.71 -6.95
CA ARG A 87 -10.89 -0.67 -6.81
C ARG A 87 -9.42 -0.67 -7.11
N ASP A 88 -8.64 -0.89 -6.06
CA ASP A 88 -7.23 -1.13 -6.19
C ASP A 88 -7.04 -2.34 -7.10
N HIS A 89 -6.63 -2.10 -8.35
CA HIS A 89 -6.42 -3.14 -9.36
C HIS A 89 -5.22 -4.04 -9.05
N ARG A 90 -4.44 -3.69 -8.01
CA ARG A 90 -3.31 -4.47 -7.54
C ARG A 90 -3.77 -5.74 -6.84
N THR A 91 -3.11 -6.84 -7.15
CA THR A 91 -3.33 -8.13 -6.52
C THR A 91 -2.46 -8.24 -5.27
N GLU A 92 -3.02 -8.76 -4.17
CA GLU A 92 -2.24 -9.06 -2.98
C GLU A 92 -1.45 -10.35 -3.21
N ILE A 93 -0.13 -10.26 -3.13
CA ILE A 93 0.80 -11.36 -3.34
C ILE A 93 1.83 -11.44 -2.21
N THR A 94 2.39 -12.63 -2.00
CA THR A 94 3.47 -12.83 -1.02
C THR A 94 4.81 -12.65 -1.72
N ILE A 95 5.58 -11.67 -1.28
CA ILE A 95 6.96 -11.40 -1.71
C ILE A 95 7.90 -11.75 -0.56
N TYR A 96 9.01 -12.42 -0.85
CA TYR A 96 10.05 -12.65 0.14
C TYR A 96 11.03 -11.48 0.16
N VAL A 97 11.30 -10.97 1.36
CA VAL A 97 12.24 -9.87 1.63
C VAL A 97 13.31 -10.34 2.61
N SER A 98 14.42 -9.62 2.78
CA SER A 98 15.55 -10.08 3.59
C SER A 98 16.08 -9.05 4.56
N ASP A 99 16.72 -9.53 5.63
CA ASP A 99 17.59 -8.76 6.53
C ASP A 99 18.97 -8.44 5.93
N GLY A 100 19.27 -8.96 4.73
CA GLY A 100 20.55 -8.82 4.05
C GLY A 100 21.66 -9.74 4.57
N GLU A 101 21.33 -10.64 5.50
CA GLU A 101 22.22 -11.64 6.08
C GLU A 101 21.69 -13.06 5.83
N ARG A 102 21.14 -13.28 4.63
CA ARG A 102 20.66 -14.56 4.07
C ARG A 102 19.39 -15.13 4.70
N GLN A 103 18.74 -14.40 5.60
CA GLN A 103 17.40 -14.77 6.05
C GLN A 103 16.37 -14.08 5.18
N VAL A 104 15.31 -14.81 4.82
CA VAL A 104 14.21 -14.30 4.02
C VAL A 104 12.89 -14.49 4.75
N PHE A 105 12.01 -13.50 4.65
CA PHE A 105 10.74 -13.42 5.35
C PHE A 105 9.62 -13.14 4.35
N PRO A 106 8.47 -13.83 4.45
CA PRO A 106 7.32 -13.55 3.61
C PRO A 106 6.66 -12.24 4.03
N VAL A 107 6.36 -11.37 3.06
CA VAL A 107 5.63 -10.12 3.24
C VAL A 107 4.53 -10.04 2.19
N ARG A 108 3.31 -9.73 2.62
CA ARG A 108 2.19 -9.53 1.71
C ARG A 108 2.24 -8.11 1.16
N ARG A 109 2.20 -7.97 -0.16
CA ARG A 109 2.21 -6.68 -0.84
C ARG A 109 1.14 -6.64 -1.92
N LYS A 110 0.59 -5.45 -2.16
CA LYS A 110 -0.28 -5.20 -3.31
C LYS A 110 0.56 -4.79 -4.51
N VAL A 111 0.59 -5.64 -5.52
CA VAL A 111 1.39 -5.47 -6.74
C VAL A 111 0.49 -5.42 -7.97
N LEU A 112 0.84 -4.57 -8.92
CA LEU A 112 0.10 -4.43 -10.17
C LEU A 112 0.51 -5.54 -11.15
N LEU A 113 -0.30 -6.57 -11.26
CA LEU A 113 -0.09 -7.71 -12.18
C LEU A 113 -1.15 -7.67 -13.30
N GLU A 114 -1.17 -6.59 -14.07
CA GLU A 114 -2.19 -6.37 -15.12
C GLU A 114 -1.99 -7.28 -16.35
N ASP A 115 -0.75 -7.59 -16.72
CA ASP A 115 -0.47 -8.40 -17.91
C ASP A 115 -0.60 -9.90 -17.65
N GLU A 116 -1.28 -10.62 -18.53
CA GLU A 116 -1.31 -12.09 -18.51
C GLU A 116 0.05 -12.72 -18.90
N GLU A 117 0.94 -11.95 -19.53
CA GLU A 117 2.23 -12.46 -20.00
C GLU A 117 3.13 -12.88 -18.83
N PHE A 118 3.50 -14.16 -18.81
CA PHE A 118 4.35 -14.74 -17.77
C PHE A 118 5.68 -13.99 -17.60
N ARG A 119 6.27 -13.50 -18.70
CA ARG A 119 7.54 -12.74 -18.68
C ARG A 119 7.39 -11.42 -17.94
N HIS A 120 6.30 -10.69 -18.20
CA HIS A 120 6.03 -9.43 -17.53
C HIS A 120 5.81 -9.65 -16.03
N LYS A 121 4.94 -10.60 -15.66
CA LYS A 121 4.72 -10.98 -14.25
C LYS A 121 6.03 -11.34 -13.55
N THR A 122 6.87 -12.15 -14.19
CA THR A 122 8.18 -12.54 -13.64
C THR A 122 9.08 -11.33 -13.43
N MET A 123 9.16 -10.41 -14.41
CA MET A 123 9.94 -9.18 -14.29
C MET A 123 9.43 -8.30 -13.13
N THR A 124 8.10 -8.15 -13.00
CA THR A 124 7.48 -7.41 -11.89
C THR A 124 7.87 -8.01 -10.55
N LEU A 125 7.76 -9.34 -10.39
CA LEU A 125 8.17 -10.01 -9.15
C LEU A 125 9.65 -9.81 -8.84
N ILE A 126 10.54 -9.90 -9.84
CA ILE A 126 11.98 -9.63 -9.67
C ILE A 126 12.23 -8.19 -9.23
N GLY A 127 11.37 -7.23 -9.60
CA GLY A 127 11.51 -5.85 -9.13
C GLY A 127 11.00 -5.64 -7.70
N GLU A 128 9.88 -6.30 -7.36
CA GLU A 128 9.25 -6.14 -6.05
C GLU A 128 10.09 -6.69 -4.89
N ILE A 129 10.95 -7.70 -5.10
CA ILE A 129 11.89 -8.16 -4.04
C ILE A 129 12.88 -7.07 -3.64
N SER A 130 13.24 -6.18 -4.57
CA SER A 130 14.23 -5.11 -4.38
C SER A 130 13.62 -3.85 -3.76
N GLU A 131 12.29 -3.76 -3.77
CA GLU A 131 11.56 -2.64 -3.19
C GLU A 131 11.60 -2.66 -1.66
N SER A 132 11.77 -1.47 -1.09
CA SER A 132 12.01 -1.32 0.35
C SER A 132 10.74 -1.59 1.17
N SER A 133 10.86 -2.37 2.25
CA SER A 133 9.73 -2.73 3.12
C SER A 133 9.30 -1.64 4.11
N TYR A 134 9.91 -0.44 4.10
CA TYR A 134 9.78 0.56 5.16
C TYR A 134 8.39 1.22 5.29
N PHE A 135 7.46 0.98 4.36
CA PHE A 135 6.17 1.70 4.32
C PHE A 135 4.93 0.79 4.32
N ASP A 136 5.07 -0.50 4.61
CA ASP A 136 3.92 -1.38 4.63
C ASP A 136 3.24 -1.39 6.02
N LYS A 137 2.15 -0.64 6.13
CA LYS A 137 1.33 -0.54 7.35
C LYS A 137 0.70 -1.88 7.75
N THR A 138 0.66 -2.87 6.86
CA THR A 138 0.16 -4.22 7.19
C THR A 138 1.11 -4.98 8.13
N LEU A 139 2.35 -4.53 8.29
CA LEU A 139 3.37 -5.13 9.16
C LEU A 139 3.30 -4.66 10.62
N GLU A 140 2.46 -3.67 10.95
CA GLU A 140 2.37 -3.10 12.31
C GLU A 140 1.67 -4.02 13.33
N GLY A 141 1.09 -5.15 12.90
CA GLY A 141 0.22 -6.00 13.74
C GLY A 141 0.81 -7.31 14.27
N GLY A 142 2.05 -7.69 13.92
CA GLY A 142 2.69 -8.93 14.40
C GLY A 142 3.78 -8.67 15.44
N GLU A 143 4.23 -9.71 16.16
CA GLU A 143 5.41 -9.72 17.06
C GLU A 143 6.71 -9.38 16.27
N GLY A 144 6.82 -8.14 15.81
CA GLY A 144 7.61 -7.73 14.66
C GLY A 144 9.04 -7.31 14.98
N GLU A 145 9.81 -8.13 15.70
CA GLU A 145 11.25 -7.87 15.85
C GLU A 145 12.02 -8.05 14.54
N HIS A 146 11.61 -9.01 13.70
CA HIS A 146 12.30 -9.33 12.45
C HIS A 146 12.19 -8.22 11.38
N TYR A 147 11.12 -7.43 11.40
CA TYR A 147 10.86 -6.41 10.37
C TYR A 147 11.70 -5.13 10.54
N LYS A 148 12.24 -4.87 11.74
CA LYS A 148 13.07 -3.68 12.01
C LYS A 148 14.39 -3.69 11.23
N ASN A 149 14.88 -4.87 10.87
CA ASN A 149 16.19 -5.06 10.27
C ASN A 149 16.17 -5.35 8.77
N LEU A 150 15.00 -5.30 8.12
CA LEU A 150 14.90 -5.52 6.69
C LEU A 150 15.76 -4.52 5.91
N LYS A 151 16.45 -5.04 4.89
CA LYS A 151 17.32 -4.28 4.00
C LYS A 151 16.70 -4.17 2.62
N ARG A 152 17.01 -3.07 1.95
CA ARG A 152 16.75 -2.94 0.52
C ARG A 152 17.69 -3.88 -0.24
N LEU A 153 17.12 -4.77 -1.04
CA LEU A 153 17.88 -5.69 -1.89
C LEU A 153 18.30 -5.02 -3.21
N PRO A 154 19.40 -5.49 -3.84
CA PRO A 154 19.82 -5.08 -5.17
C PRO A 154 18.72 -5.17 -6.21
N GLU A 155 18.60 -4.15 -7.05
CA GLU A 155 17.63 -4.04 -8.16
C GLU A 155 18.08 -4.90 -9.35
N ILE A 156 18.11 -6.23 -9.14
CA ILE A 156 18.61 -7.19 -10.13
C ILE A 156 17.73 -7.27 -11.38
N GLN A 157 16.51 -6.71 -11.34
CA GLN A 157 15.62 -6.58 -12.50
C GLN A 157 16.33 -5.93 -13.70
N TYR A 158 17.19 -4.95 -13.46
CA TYR A 158 17.93 -4.25 -14.53
C TYR A 158 19.02 -5.10 -15.17
N ALA A 159 19.48 -6.14 -14.45
CA ALA A 159 20.42 -7.10 -14.98
C ALA A 159 19.75 -8.21 -15.80
N VAL A 160 18.43 -8.38 -15.73
CA VAL A 160 17.74 -9.42 -16.49
C VAL A 160 17.94 -9.19 -17.99
N LYS A 161 18.46 -10.22 -18.65
CA LYS A 161 18.69 -10.27 -20.10
C LYS A 161 17.55 -11.00 -20.79
N ALA A 162 17.14 -12.13 -20.23
CA ALA A 162 16.07 -12.94 -20.78
C ALA A 162 15.39 -13.79 -19.70
N ILE A 163 14.13 -14.12 -19.98
CA ILE A 163 13.28 -14.96 -19.13
C ILE A 163 12.70 -16.03 -20.05
N TRP A 164 12.93 -17.30 -19.73
CA TRP A 164 12.32 -18.42 -20.43
C TRP A 164 11.57 -19.32 -19.47
N LYS A 165 10.47 -19.88 -19.96
CA LYS A 165 9.71 -20.90 -19.26
C LYS A 165 9.66 -22.13 -20.14
N ASN A 166 10.25 -23.23 -19.68
CA ASN A 166 10.24 -24.51 -20.37
C ASN A 166 9.54 -25.55 -19.49
N GLY A 167 8.26 -25.81 -19.77
CA GLY A 167 7.42 -26.63 -18.91
C GLY A 167 7.36 -26.06 -17.49
N GLY A 168 7.79 -26.86 -16.51
CA GLY A 168 7.87 -26.47 -15.09
C GLY A 168 9.17 -25.75 -14.70
N THR A 169 10.09 -25.49 -15.62
CA THR A 169 11.37 -24.85 -15.30
C THR A 169 11.39 -23.39 -15.75
N LEU A 170 11.71 -22.48 -14.83
CA LEU A 170 11.97 -21.08 -15.09
C LEU A 170 13.48 -20.86 -15.24
N ILE A 171 13.90 -20.31 -16.37
CA ILE A 171 15.30 -19.96 -16.63
C ILE A 171 15.41 -18.43 -16.67
N LEU A 172 16.26 -17.88 -15.80
CA LEU A 172 16.52 -16.44 -15.69
C LEU A 172 17.98 -16.16 -16.08
N ASP A 173 18.18 -15.43 -17.17
CA ASP A 173 19.51 -15.00 -17.61
C ASP A 173 19.78 -13.56 -17.22
N PHE A 174 20.92 -13.34 -16.57
CA PHE A 174 21.35 -12.04 -16.07
C PHE A 174 22.68 -11.62 -16.72
N ARG A 175 22.82 -10.31 -16.96
CA ARG A 175 24.07 -9.69 -17.38
C ARG A 175 25.03 -9.58 -16.21
N LYS A 176 26.19 -10.24 -16.30
CA LYS A 176 27.19 -10.25 -15.23
C LYS A 176 27.75 -8.86 -14.96
N SER A 177 28.00 -8.08 -16.01
CA SER A 177 28.48 -6.69 -15.91
C SER A 177 27.50 -5.79 -15.16
N THR A 178 26.20 -5.90 -15.44
CA THR A 178 25.17 -5.11 -14.78
C THR A 178 24.99 -5.51 -13.32
N LEU A 179 25.05 -6.80 -12.98
CA LEU A 179 25.06 -7.23 -11.57
C LEU A 179 26.25 -6.64 -10.80
N GLN A 180 27.44 -6.64 -11.40
CA GLN A 180 28.64 -6.03 -10.81
C GLN A 180 28.48 -4.52 -10.63
N GLU A 181 27.92 -3.82 -11.62
CA GLU A 181 27.64 -2.39 -11.55
C GLU A 181 26.67 -2.05 -10.42
N ILE A 182 25.53 -2.75 -10.33
CA ILE A 182 24.54 -2.59 -9.25
C ILE A 182 25.20 -2.77 -7.88
N LEU A 183 25.99 -3.84 -7.71
CA LEU A 183 26.70 -4.09 -6.46
C LEU A 183 27.77 -3.03 -6.19
N SER A 184 28.46 -2.53 -7.21
CA SER A 184 29.49 -1.50 -7.05
C SER A 184 28.90 -0.18 -6.56
N ALA A 185 27.73 0.20 -7.08
CA ALA A 185 27.02 1.42 -6.74
C ALA A 185 26.48 1.43 -5.30
N MET A 186 26.28 0.26 -4.71
CA MET A 186 25.84 0.14 -3.32
C MET A 186 26.90 0.61 -2.33
N LYS A 187 26.48 1.55 -1.48
CA LYS A 187 27.28 2.10 -0.38
C LYS A 187 27.01 1.32 0.89
N PHE A 188 28.03 0.64 1.40
CA PHE A 188 27.99 0.01 2.72
C PHE A 188 28.77 0.86 3.71
N ARG A 189 28.14 1.14 4.86
CA ARG A 189 28.83 1.74 6.00
C ARG A 189 29.23 0.62 6.95
N ILE A 190 30.51 0.55 7.27
CA ILE A 190 30.99 -0.24 8.41
C ILE A 190 30.90 0.66 9.65
N ASP A 191 30.42 0.10 10.76
CA ASP A 191 30.38 0.82 12.05
C ASP A 191 31.79 1.33 12.39
N TYR A 192 31.88 2.60 12.75
CA TYR A 192 33.15 3.29 13.05
C TYR A 192 33.93 2.60 14.17
N THR A 193 33.23 2.04 15.16
CA THR A 193 33.85 1.33 16.29
C THR A 193 34.54 0.03 15.85
N TYR A 194 33.94 -0.66 14.89
CA TYR A 194 34.47 -1.88 14.28
C TYR A 194 35.56 -1.57 13.26
N ALA A 195 35.37 -0.53 12.44
CA ALA A 195 36.31 -0.08 11.42
C ALA A 195 37.63 0.43 12.01
N LYS A 196 37.64 0.98 13.24
CA LYS A 196 38.85 1.46 13.91
C LYS A 196 39.86 0.35 14.22
N ARG A 197 39.42 -0.91 14.26
CA ARG A 197 40.26 -2.08 14.54
C ARG A 197 40.80 -2.76 13.26
N MET A 198 40.38 -2.29 12.09
CA MET A 198 40.68 -2.93 10.80
C MET A 198 41.61 -2.09 9.96
N ASN A 199 42.54 -2.74 9.25
CA ASN A 199 43.26 -2.11 8.16
C ASN A 199 42.34 -1.90 6.94
N ASP A 200 42.74 -1.07 5.98
CA ASP A 200 41.88 -0.74 4.84
C ASP A 200 41.59 -1.94 3.92
N ASN A 201 42.49 -2.93 3.87
CA ASN A 201 42.28 -4.17 3.11
C ASN A 201 41.20 -5.06 3.76
N GLU A 202 41.21 -5.18 5.09
CA GLU A 202 40.17 -5.89 5.86
C GLU A 202 38.81 -5.21 5.72
N LYS A 203 38.76 -3.88 5.74
CA LYS A 203 37.52 -3.13 5.47
C LYS A 203 36.97 -3.43 4.09
N GLN A 204 37.83 -3.44 3.07
CA GLN A 204 37.40 -3.77 1.70
C GLN A 204 36.89 -5.21 1.59
N LYS A 205 37.59 -6.18 2.19
CA LYS A 205 37.14 -7.58 2.22
C LYS A 205 35.78 -7.72 2.92
N GLU A 206 35.58 -7.03 4.03
CA GLU A 206 34.30 -7.08 4.76
C GLU A 206 33.16 -6.44 3.96
N ILE A 207 33.41 -5.33 3.25
CA ILE A 207 32.43 -4.72 2.34
C ILE A 207 32.06 -5.71 1.22
N ILE A 208 33.05 -6.36 0.62
CA ILE A 208 32.81 -7.35 -0.43
C ILE A 208 31.98 -8.51 0.12
N ARG A 209 32.32 -9.04 1.30
CA ARG A 209 31.57 -10.12 1.96
C ARG A 209 30.10 -9.72 2.17
N LYS A 210 29.83 -8.51 2.68
CA LYS A 210 28.47 -8.00 2.88
C LYS A 210 27.71 -7.81 1.57
N LYS A 211 28.38 -7.35 0.50
CA LYS A 211 27.79 -7.25 -0.84
C LYS A 211 27.38 -8.63 -1.37
N MET A 212 28.23 -9.64 -1.18
CA MET A 212 27.91 -11.01 -1.61
C MET A 212 26.77 -11.62 -0.80
N ALA A 213 26.77 -11.44 0.53
CA ALA A 213 25.66 -11.91 1.37
C ALA A 213 24.32 -11.24 1.01
N LEU A 214 24.34 -9.96 0.64
CA LEU A 214 23.15 -9.26 0.16
C LEU A 214 22.68 -9.83 -1.19
N LEU A 215 23.60 -10.16 -2.09
CA LEU A 215 23.27 -10.80 -3.36
C LEU A 215 22.73 -12.23 -3.17
N ASP A 216 23.34 -13.03 -2.29
CA ASP A 216 22.85 -14.35 -1.87
C ASP A 216 21.40 -14.26 -1.41
N SER A 217 21.12 -13.28 -0.54
CA SER A 217 19.78 -13.01 -0.02
C SER A 217 18.79 -12.62 -1.11
N THR A 218 19.27 -11.92 -2.15
CA THR A 218 18.43 -11.48 -3.27
C THR A 218 17.97 -12.64 -4.13
N PHE A 219 18.89 -13.53 -4.49
CA PHE A 219 18.54 -14.71 -5.28
C PHE A 219 17.70 -15.71 -4.49
N LEU A 220 17.97 -15.86 -3.19
CA LEU A 220 17.12 -16.67 -2.30
C LEU A 220 15.70 -16.08 -2.19
N ALA A 221 15.57 -14.76 -2.00
CA ALA A 221 14.27 -14.08 -1.96
C ALA A 221 13.52 -14.24 -3.28
N LEU A 222 14.22 -14.12 -4.41
CA LEU A 222 13.67 -14.34 -5.73
C LEU A 222 13.16 -15.78 -5.90
N GLU A 223 13.96 -16.78 -5.54
CA GLU A 223 13.58 -18.21 -5.60
C GLU A 223 12.27 -18.45 -4.85
N LYS A 224 12.21 -18.03 -3.58
CA LYS A 224 11.01 -18.22 -2.74
C LYS A 224 9.80 -17.48 -3.29
N THR A 225 9.99 -16.24 -3.74
CA THR A 225 8.92 -15.44 -4.35
C THR A 225 8.37 -16.10 -5.62
N VAL A 226 9.23 -16.62 -6.48
CA VAL A 226 8.81 -17.33 -7.70
C VAL A 226 7.99 -18.55 -7.36
N PHE A 227 8.45 -19.40 -6.44
CA PHE A 227 7.71 -20.62 -6.09
C PHE A 227 6.37 -20.32 -5.39
N GLU A 228 6.31 -19.29 -4.57
CA GLU A 228 5.08 -18.89 -3.90
C GLU A 228 4.01 -18.43 -4.90
N ASN A 229 4.41 -17.67 -5.92
CA ASN A 229 3.48 -17.02 -6.85
C ASN A 229 3.20 -17.81 -8.14
N PHE A 230 4.11 -18.67 -8.58
CA PHE A 230 3.95 -19.47 -9.81
C PHE A 230 3.86 -20.97 -9.52
N GLN A 231 2.65 -21.45 -9.21
CA GLN A 231 2.39 -22.84 -8.80
C GLN A 231 2.81 -23.91 -9.83
N ASP A 232 2.87 -23.53 -11.10
CA ASP A 232 3.31 -24.39 -12.20
C ASP A 232 4.84 -24.44 -12.38
N VAL A 233 5.59 -23.55 -11.74
CA VAL A 233 7.05 -23.57 -11.71
C VAL A 233 7.55 -24.52 -10.60
N GLN A 234 8.22 -25.58 -11.03
CA GLN A 234 8.81 -26.64 -10.20
C GLN A 234 10.33 -26.48 -10.01
N SER A 235 11.01 -25.77 -10.91
CA SER A 235 12.41 -25.42 -10.72
C SER A 235 12.79 -24.05 -11.29
N VAL A 236 13.85 -23.46 -10.73
CA VAL A 236 14.47 -22.21 -11.19
C VAL A 236 15.93 -22.47 -11.52
N GLU A 237 16.36 -22.01 -12.68
CA GLU A 237 17.76 -22.02 -13.12
C GLU A 237 18.23 -20.61 -13.42
N TYR A 238 19.45 -20.30 -12.99
CA TYR A 238 20.07 -19.02 -13.25
C TYR A 238 21.14 -19.17 -14.33
N ARG A 239 21.25 -18.16 -15.20
CA ARG A 239 22.31 -18.05 -16.21
C ARG A 239 22.97 -16.69 -16.08
N LEU A 240 24.27 -16.65 -16.34
CA LEU A 240 25.06 -15.42 -16.40
C LEU A 240 25.57 -15.26 -17.83
N ASP A 241 25.02 -14.30 -18.54
CA ASP A 241 25.28 -14.07 -19.97
C ASP A 241 25.11 -15.33 -20.84
N GLY A 242 24.16 -16.19 -20.45
CA GLY A 242 23.85 -17.47 -21.11
C GLY A 242 24.62 -18.69 -20.58
N LEU A 243 25.53 -18.53 -19.62
CA LEU A 243 26.33 -19.62 -19.06
C LEU A 243 25.84 -20.06 -17.67
N SER A 244 26.00 -21.35 -17.33
CA SER A 244 25.86 -21.85 -15.95
C SER A 244 27.14 -21.50 -15.20
N GLU A 245 27.13 -20.41 -14.45
CA GLU A 245 28.29 -19.96 -13.69
C GLU A 245 27.87 -19.40 -12.34
N ASN A 246 28.79 -19.46 -11.37
CA ASN A 246 28.68 -18.77 -10.11
C ASN A 246 29.42 -17.43 -10.14
N ILE A 247 28.98 -16.51 -9.27
CA ILE A 247 29.72 -15.29 -8.96
C ILE A 247 30.66 -15.58 -7.79
N SER A 248 31.95 -15.27 -7.97
CA SER A 248 32.97 -15.53 -6.94
C SER A 248 32.63 -14.78 -5.64
N GLY A 249 32.64 -15.51 -4.52
CA GLY A 249 32.34 -14.98 -3.19
C GLY A 249 30.88 -15.12 -2.74
N MET A 250 29.99 -15.56 -3.62
CA MET A 250 28.62 -15.97 -3.24
C MET A 250 28.63 -17.36 -2.61
N GLU A 251 27.74 -17.54 -1.63
CA GLU A 251 27.44 -18.88 -1.07
C GLU A 251 26.21 -19.49 -1.74
N TYR A 252 25.27 -18.65 -2.20
CA TYR A 252 24.14 -19.12 -2.98
C TYR A 252 24.62 -19.54 -4.37
N SER A 253 24.43 -20.82 -4.70
CA SER A 253 24.86 -21.38 -5.98
C SER A 253 23.87 -21.02 -7.08
N LEU A 254 24.31 -20.32 -8.13
CA LEU A 254 23.55 -19.97 -9.32
C LEU A 254 23.69 -21.01 -10.44
N ASP A 255 24.72 -21.84 -10.40
CA ASP A 255 25.01 -22.87 -11.40
C ASP A 255 24.20 -24.16 -11.21
N LEU A 256 23.39 -24.24 -10.15
CA LEU A 256 22.51 -25.37 -9.83
C LEU A 256 21.07 -25.12 -10.29
N SER A 257 20.32 -26.21 -10.46
CA SER A 257 18.87 -26.15 -10.67
C SER A 257 18.17 -26.23 -9.31
N HIS A 258 17.47 -25.17 -8.95
CA HIS A 258 16.78 -25.03 -7.66
C HIS A 258 15.39 -25.63 -7.80
N LYS A 259 15.06 -26.63 -6.99
CA LYS A 259 13.75 -27.27 -7.03
C LYS A 259 12.83 -26.69 -5.97
N ARG A 260 11.53 -26.65 -6.28
CA ARG A 260 10.48 -26.43 -5.30
C ARG A 260 10.56 -27.57 -4.27
N ASN A 261 10.74 -27.21 -3.00
CA ASN A 261 10.69 -28.15 -1.87
C ASN A 261 9.25 -28.48 -1.49
#